data_AF-A0A4C1VRE0-F1
#
_entry.id   AF-A0A4C1VRE0-F1
#
_cell.length_a   1.000
_cell.length_b   1.000
_cell.length_c   1.000
_cell.angle_alpha   90.00
_cell.angle_beta   90.00
_cell.angle_gamma   90.00
#
_symmetry.space_group_name_H-M   'P 1'
#
loop_
_entity.id
_entity.type
_entity.pdbx_description
1 polymer ?
#
loop_
_entity_poly.entity_id
_entity_poly.type
_entity_poly.pdbx_seq_one_letter_code
_entity_poly.pdbx_strand_id
1 'polypeptide(L)'
;MAKLCNQAYSLEPRIRVLLHAELCQAALLYERVQEAEEHLLKAMNLAGLKLELTGVLGKRTKFQTECVPQLALSAHLETENLSLSATETHGSTQLPTNVTLEDDVRLSQIQYTEKIPQADLPSLEQTLCLCNLLYLQKAQPKDNLLHEELLPYIETVLAQKSGPWSTRVAILLQRCKLEAKNKRTVERAMMQCEEIVNDKNKDLPVNRLSYLWASGLSPVWCWREQLADLYCSMGLVKAALDIYLKLQLWEDVILCYTLLQLRHKAAEVIKQQLEIKPTVKLYCYLGDATDDVSCYIRAWELSDHKSSRAQRHWGSYLFNIKRYEECIPHFEKSLEINSLQESVWLRLGYAALVTEQWEKSGNAYRRYTYLQPNSFEAWNNLAKVYVKQGHKHRAYKTLMEAIKYNYDNWKSVETSRMTNQTTLIASPSAAGRHMRVPTARDIAMDDAWRKSPLHRMSQETVTGRFPSLLPGRRRLAAAGWSKGA
;
A
#
# COMPACT_ATOMS: atom_id res chain seq x y z
N MET A 1 33.16 -0.18 -18.05
CA MET A 1 32.05 0.43 -18.82
C MET A 1 32.53 1.06 -20.13
N ALA A 2 33.44 2.05 -20.15
CA ALA A 2 33.83 2.75 -21.39
C ALA A 2 34.43 1.88 -22.53
N LYS A 3 35.24 0.85 -22.22
CA LYS A 3 35.77 -0.08 -23.24
C LYS A 3 34.70 -1.03 -23.85
N LEU A 4 33.64 -1.35 -23.10
CA LEU A 4 32.51 -2.16 -23.59
C LEU A 4 31.60 -1.34 -24.52
N CYS A 5 31.43 -0.05 -24.26
CA CYS A 5 30.59 0.83 -25.10
C CYS A 5 31.13 0.97 -26.53
N ASN A 6 32.45 1.04 -26.73
CA ASN A 6 33.02 1.16 -28.08
C ASN A 6 32.92 -0.14 -28.90
N GLN A 7 32.90 -1.30 -28.23
CA GLN A 7 32.65 -2.61 -28.88
C GLN A 7 31.15 -2.89 -29.08
N ALA A 8 30.27 -2.15 -28.41
CA ALA A 8 28.82 -2.33 -28.55
C ALA A 8 28.28 -1.81 -29.90
N TYR A 9 28.95 -0.84 -30.52
CA TYR A 9 28.52 -0.30 -31.83
C TYR A 9 28.66 -1.30 -32.99
N SER A 10 29.51 -2.31 -32.86
CA SER A 10 29.66 -3.39 -33.85
C SER A 10 28.68 -4.56 -33.66
N LEU A 11 27.85 -4.54 -32.61
CA LEU A 11 26.87 -5.60 -32.35
C LEU A 11 25.65 -5.48 -33.26
N GLU A 12 24.97 -6.60 -33.49
CA GLU A 12 23.69 -6.61 -34.18
C GLU A 12 22.69 -5.64 -33.49
N PRO A 13 21.87 -4.89 -34.26
CA PRO A 13 20.93 -3.92 -33.70
C PRO A 13 20.03 -4.49 -32.60
N ARG A 14 19.53 -5.72 -32.77
CA ARG A 14 18.69 -6.41 -31.78
C ARG A 14 19.40 -6.63 -30.45
N ILE A 15 20.68 -7.01 -30.48
CA ILE A 15 21.50 -7.23 -29.27
C ILE A 15 21.77 -5.90 -28.56
N ARG A 16 21.94 -4.80 -29.31
CA ARG A 16 22.10 -3.47 -28.71
C ARG A 16 20.86 -3.02 -27.95
N VAL A 17 19.65 -3.23 -28.51
CA VAL A 17 18.40 -2.92 -27.81
C VAL A 17 18.28 -3.76 -26.53
N LEU A 18 18.54 -5.06 -26.63
CA LEU A 18 18.56 -5.97 -25.47
C LEU A 18 19.52 -5.51 -24.38
N LEU A 19 20.75 -5.17 -24.74
CA LEU A 19 21.76 -4.67 -23.80
C LEU A 19 21.27 -3.40 -23.09
N HIS A 20 20.69 -2.45 -23.82
CA HIS A 20 20.15 -1.24 -23.21
C HIS A 20 18.93 -1.53 -22.32
N ALA A 21 18.07 -2.47 -22.67
CA ALA A 21 16.97 -2.91 -21.82
C ALA A 21 17.48 -3.55 -20.52
N GLU A 22 18.49 -4.43 -20.59
CA GLU A 22 19.11 -5.04 -19.41
C GLU A 22 19.83 -4.03 -18.51
N LEU A 23 20.54 -3.07 -19.11
CA LEU A 23 21.17 -1.97 -18.36
C LEU A 23 20.12 -1.08 -17.68
N CYS A 24 18.98 -0.82 -18.34
CA CYS A 24 17.86 -0.13 -17.72
C CYS A 24 17.33 -0.92 -16.51
N GLN A 25 17.09 -2.22 -16.65
CA GLN A 25 16.64 -3.06 -15.52
C GLN A 25 17.66 -3.08 -14.38
N ALA A 26 18.96 -3.18 -14.68
CA ALA A 26 20.01 -3.09 -13.68
C ALA A 26 20.00 -1.74 -12.95
N ALA A 27 19.85 -0.63 -13.68
CA ALA A 27 19.78 0.71 -13.10
C ALA A 27 18.52 0.87 -12.20
N LEU A 28 17.37 0.32 -12.62
CA LEU A 28 16.14 0.31 -11.83
C LEU A 28 16.26 -0.52 -10.54
N LEU A 29 16.98 -1.64 -10.56
CA LEU A 29 17.26 -2.45 -9.37
C LEU A 29 18.04 -1.68 -8.31
N TYR A 30 18.96 -0.80 -8.72
CA TYR A 30 19.74 0.09 -7.84
C TYR A 30 19.11 1.48 -7.66
N GLU A 31 17.86 1.67 -8.09
CA GLU A 31 17.09 2.92 -7.97
C GLU A 31 17.75 4.14 -8.63
N ARG A 32 18.57 3.91 -9.67
CA ARG A 32 19.21 4.96 -10.48
C ARG A 32 18.31 5.37 -11.63
N VAL A 33 17.31 6.19 -11.32
CA VAL A 33 16.24 6.57 -12.26
C VAL A 33 16.76 7.29 -13.52
N GLN A 34 17.72 8.21 -13.37
CA GLN A 34 18.28 8.97 -14.51
C GLN A 34 19.05 8.08 -15.50
N GLU A 35 19.91 7.19 -14.99
CA GLU A 35 20.64 6.23 -15.83
C GLU A 35 19.67 5.27 -16.55
N ALA A 36 18.61 4.84 -15.85
CA ALA A 36 17.57 4.00 -16.43
C ALA A 36 16.82 4.70 -17.57
N GLU A 37 16.45 5.97 -17.39
CA GLU A 37 15.77 6.78 -18.41
C GLU A 37 16.62 6.91 -19.68
N GLU A 38 17.91 7.23 -19.55
CA GLU A 38 18.81 7.35 -20.70
C GLU A 38 18.90 6.05 -21.51
N HIS A 39 19.02 4.92 -20.83
CA HIS A 39 19.11 3.61 -21.48
C HIS A 39 17.78 3.20 -22.09
N LEU A 40 16.65 3.50 -21.44
CA LEU A 40 15.32 3.23 -21.97
C LEU A 40 15.05 4.03 -23.26
N LEU A 41 15.33 5.33 -23.26
CA LEU A 41 15.16 6.19 -24.44
C LEU A 41 16.06 5.72 -25.61
N LYS A 42 17.31 5.35 -25.33
CA LYS A 42 18.21 4.75 -26.34
C LYS A 42 17.64 3.45 -26.90
N ALA A 43 17.11 2.56 -26.04
CA ALA A 43 16.51 1.31 -26.49
C ALA A 43 15.26 1.53 -27.34
N MET A 44 14.36 2.44 -26.94
CA MET A 44 13.15 2.78 -27.68
C MET A 44 13.46 3.40 -29.05
N ASN A 45 14.42 4.32 -29.10
CA ASN A 45 14.86 4.94 -30.35
C ASN A 45 15.48 3.93 -31.32
N LEU A 46 16.29 2.99 -30.81
CA LEU A 46 16.90 1.93 -31.62
C LEU A 46 15.87 0.91 -32.12
N ALA A 47 14.82 0.63 -31.34
CA ALA A 47 13.71 -0.24 -31.73
C ALA A 47 12.67 0.48 -32.63
N GLY A 48 12.75 1.81 -32.76
CA GLY A 48 11.74 2.61 -33.44
C GLY A 48 10.37 2.54 -32.77
N LEU A 49 10.32 2.28 -31.46
CA LEU A 49 9.10 2.13 -30.69
C LEU A 49 8.72 3.47 -30.02
N LYS A 50 7.57 4.04 -30.43
CA LYS A 50 6.96 5.20 -29.79
C LYS A 50 5.72 4.77 -29.01
N LEU A 51 5.72 5.07 -27.72
CA LEU A 51 4.61 4.76 -26.80
C LEU A 51 3.97 6.07 -26.37
N GLU A 52 2.70 6.28 -26.72
CA GLU A 52 1.96 7.48 -26.39
C GLU A 52 0.70 7.14 -25.60
N LEU A 53 0.50 7.84 -24.48
CA LEU A 53 -0.67 7.67 -23.63
C LEU A 53 -1.77 8.63 -24.12
N THR A 54 -2.85 8.07 -24.64
CA THR A 54 -3.97 8.81 -25.25
C THR A 54 -5.26 8.63 -24.43
N GLY A 55 -6.16 9.62 -24.51
CA GLY A 55 -7.46 9.56 -23.86
C GLY A 55 -8.53 9.11 -24.85
N VAL A 56 -9.17 7.96 -24.61
CA VAL A 56 -10.21 7.38 -25.48
C VAL A 56 -11.48 7.14 -24.67
N LEU A 57 -12.65 7.41 -25.26
CA LEU A 57 -13.93 7.17 -24.61
C LEU A 57 -14.17 5.66 -24.40
N GLY A 58 -14.40 5.26 -23.15
CA GLY A 58 -14.63 3.86 -22.79
C GLY A 58 -15.54 3.66 -21.58
N LYS A 59 -15.93 2.41 -21.37
CA LYS A 59 -16.76 1.95 -20.25
C LYS A 59 -15.98 0.98 -19.37
N ARG A 60 -16.14 1.10 -18.05
CA ARG A 60 -15.49 0.22 -17.06
C ARG A 60 -16.46 -0.68 -16.32
N THR A 61 -17.75 -0.36 -16.32
CA THR A 61 -18.78 -1.13 -15.63
C THR A 61 -19.90 -1.51 -16.58
N LYS A 62 -20.51 -2.69 -16.35
CA LYS A 62 -21.58 -3.24 -17.19
C LYS A 62 -22.80 -2.32 -17.30
N PHE A 63 -23.12 -1.61 -16.20
CA PHE A 63 -24.31 -0.74 -16.10
C PHE A 63 -24.05 0.72 -16.51
N GLN A 64 -22.86 1.04 -17.04
CA GLN A 64 -22.52 2.40 -17.42
C GLN A 64 -23.20 2.77 -18.75
N THR A 65 -24.03 3.80 -18.73
CA THR A 65 -24.72 4.32 -19.92
C THR A 65 -23.79 5.19 -20.76
N GLU A 66 -23.15 6.18 -20.15
CA GLU A 66 -22.28 7.17 -20.82
C GLU A 66 -20.81 6.73 -20.87
N CYS A 67 -20.15 6.89 -22.01
CA CYS A 67 -18.70 6.64 -22.12
C CYS A 67 -17.92 7.80 -21.49
N VAL A 68 -16.93 7.48 -20.65
CA VAL A 68 -16.06 8.46 -19.98
C VAL A 68 -14.66 8.32 -20.57
N PRO A 69 -13.88 9.42 -20.72
CA PRO A 69 -12.49 9.32 -21.17
C PRO A 69 -11.67 8.40 -20.25
N GLN A 70 -11.02 7.41 -20.85
CA GLN A 70 -10.11 6.47 -20.21
C GLN A 70 -8.75 6.54 -20.89
N LEU A 71 -7.70 6.23 -20.14
CA LEU A 71 -6.36 6.15 -20.71
C LEU A 71 -6.23 4.89 -21.57
N ALA A 72 -5.57 5.03 -22.70
CA ALA A 72 -5.21 3.99 -23.64
C ALA A 72 -3.78 4.23 -24.09
N LEU A 73 -3.06 3.17 -24.44
CA LEU A 73 -1.71 3.28 -24.96
C LEU A 73 -1.74 3.02 -26.46
N SER A 74 -1.30 4.00 -27.25
CA SER A 74 -0.97 3.81 -28.67
C SER A 74 0.51 3.45 -28.79
N ALA A 75 0.78 2.37 -29.52
CA ALA A 75 2.14 1.92 -29.77
C ALA A 75 2.39 1.98 -31.28
N HIS A 76 3.31 2.87 -31.68
CA HIS A 76 3.70 3.08 -33.07
C HIS A 76 5.11 2.54 -33.29
N LEU A 77 5.29 1.80 -34.40
CA LEU A 77 6.57 1.24 -34.84
C LEU A 77 6.99 1.94 -36.12
N GLU A 78 8.12 2.63 -36.10
CA GLU A 78 8.55 3.48 -37.21
C GLU A 78 9.27 2.73 -38.35
N THR A 79 9.54 1.41 -38.20
CA THR A 79 10.13 0.59 -39.28
C THR A 79 9.84 -0.91 -39.14
N GLU A 80 9.58 -1.61 -40.25
CA GLU A 80 9.31 -3.06 -40.33
C GLU A 80 10.57 -3.96 -40.25
N ASN A 81 11.79 -3.41 -40.15
CA ASN A 81 12.99 -4.15 -40.60
C ASN A 81 13.94 -4.69 -39.51
N LEU A 82 13.65 -4.56 -38.22
CA LEU A 82 14.60 -4.94 -37.16
C LEU A 82 14.17 -6.12 -36.28
N SER A 83 12.86 -6.35 -36.12
CA SER A 83 12.33 -7.29 -35.12
C SER A 83 11.45 -8.34 -35.78
N LEU A 84 11.88 -9.60 -35.72
CA LEU A 84 11.07 -10.75 -36.13
C LEU A 84 9.74 -10.76 -35.39
N SER A 85 8.67 -11.16 -36.07
CA SER A 85 7.34 -11.17 -35.48
C SER A 85 7.31 -12.03 -34.20
N ALA A 86 6.43 -11.68 -33.26
CA ALA A 86 6.27 -12.46 -32.03
C ALA A 86 5.84 -13.92 -32.33
N THR A 87 5.13 -14.13 -33.45
CA THR A 87 4.74 -15.45 -33.96
C THR A 87 5.92 -16.25 -34.50
N GLU A 88 6.87 -15.62 -35.19
CA GLU A 88 8.07 -16.31 -35.68
C GLU A 88 9.01 -16.71 -34.54
N THR A 89 9.13 -15.86 -33.52
CA THR A 89 10.06 -16.09 -32.41
C THR A 89 9.47 -17.00 -31.33
N HIS A 90 8.20 -16.78 -30.97
CA HIS A 90 7.54 -17.40 -29.82
C HIS A 90 6.12 -17.92 -30.14
N GLY A 91 5.81 -18.23 -31.40
CA GLY A 91 4.51 -18.78 -31.77
C GLY A 91 4.21 -20.15 -31.15
N SER A 92 5.23 -20.92 -30.76
CA SER A 92 5.08 -22.24 -30.13
C SER A 92 5.03 -22.20 -28.60
N THR A 93 5.21 -21.05 -27.96
CA THR A 93 5.26 -20.95 -26.49
C THR A 93 3.85 -20.96 -25.89
N GLN A 94 3.63 -21.80 -24.89
CA GLN A 94 2.40 -21.79 -24.10
C GLN A 94 2.48 -20.68 -23.06
N LEU A 95 1.66 -19.65 -23.25
CA LEU A 95 1.60 -18.51 -22.34
C LEU A 95 0.68 -18.83 -21.15
N PRO A 96 0.98 -18.31 -19.94
CA PRO A 96 0.11 -18.45 -18.78
C PRO A 96 -1.29 -17.93 -19.09
N THR A 97 -2.30 -18.60 -18.51
CA THR A 97 -3.70 -18.21 -18.71
C THR A 97 -3.95 -16.83 -18.09
N ASN A 98 -4.69 -15.99 -18.83
CA ASN A 98 -5.08 -14.67 -18.36
C ASN A 98 -6.46 -14.78 -17.72
N VAL A 99 -6.50 -14.79 -16.39
CA VAL A 99 -7.73 -14.99 -15.61
C VAL A 99 -8.69 -13.81 -15.83
N THR A 100 -9.93 -14.13 -16.20
CA THR A 100 -11.00 -13.14 -16.39
C THR A 100 -11.53 -12.63 -15.06
N LEU A 101 -11.89 -11.35 -14.99
CA LEU A 101 -12.55 -10.80 -13.80
C LEU A 101 -14.03 -11.20 -13.80
N GLU A 102 -14.43 -12.01 -12.84
CA GLU A 102 -15.83 -12.38 -12.59
C GLU A 102 -16.43 -11.43 -11.53
N ASP A 103 -16.67 -10.18 -11.91
CA ASP A 103 -17.36 -9.20 -11.07
C ASP A 103 -18.74 -8.85 -11.67
N ASP A 104 -19.74 -8.64 -10.81
CA ASP A 104 -21.11 -8.33 -11.22
C ASP A 104 -21.21 -6.92 -11.82
N VAL A 105 -20.33 -6.02 -11.38
CA VAL A 105 -20.39 -4.60 -11.76
C VAL A 105 -19.30 -4.24 -12.76
N ARG A 106 -18.04 -4.61 -12.49
CA ARG A 106 -16.87 -4.20 -13.29
C ARG A 106 -16.67 -5.12 -14.50
N LEU A 107 -16.25 -4.52 -15.61
CA LEU A 107 -15.81 -5.26 -16.79
C LEU A 107 -14.39 -5.80 -16.58
N SER A 108 -14.07 -6.91 -17.25
CA SER A 108 -12.74 -7.54 -17.16
C SER A 108 -11.64 -6.70 -17.81
N GLN A 109 -12.00 -6.00 -18.88
CA GLN A 109 -11.18 -5.05 -19.63
C GLN A 109 -12.03 -3.81 -19.94
N ILE A 110 -11.37 -2.67 -20.13
CA ILE A 110 -12.05 -1.45 -20.55
C ILE A 110 -12.57 -1.66 -21.97
N GLN A 111 -13.86 -1.42 -22.17
CA GLN A 111 -14.45 -1.45 -23.51
C GLN A 111 -14.37 -0.05 -24.11
N TYR A 112 -13.47 0.11 -25.08
CA TYR A 112 -13.31 1.36 -25.81
C TYR A 112 -14.35 1.47 -26.93
N THR A 113 -14.79 2.71 -27.18
CA THR A 113 -15.77 3.01 -28.23
C THR A 113 -15.09 3.01 -29.60
N GLU A 114 -13.86 3.50 -29.64
CA GLU A 114 -13.01 3.54 -30.84
C GLU A 114 -11.97 2.42 -30.79
N LYS A 115 -11.62 1.88 -31.96
CA LYS A 115 -10.51 0.94 -32.09
C LYS A 115 -9.21 1.73 -31.95
N ILE A 116 -8.49 1.49 -30.87
CA ILE A 116 -7.15 2.03 -30.67
C ILE A 116 -6.24 1.41 -31.73
N PRO A 117 -5.38 2.19 -32.42
CA PRO A 117 -4.34 1.65 -33.28
C PRO A 117 -3.32 0.92 -32.42
N GLN A 118 -3.55 -0.37 -32.15
CA GLN A 118 -2.59 -1.25 -31.52
C GLN A 118 -1.89 -2.03 -32.62
N ALA A 119 -0.60 -1.74 -32.83
CA ALA A 119 0.26 -2.57 -33.65
C ALA A 119 0.48 -3.93 -32.96
N ASP A 120 0.62 -4.99 -33.76
CA ASP A 120 1.12 -6.26 -33.27
C ASP A 120 2.58 -6.06 -32.86
N LEU A 121 2.84 -6.09 -31.55
CA LEU A 121 4.16 -5.79 -31.00
C LEU A 121 5.05 -7.03 -31.08
N PRO A 122 6.25 -6.94 -31.67
CA PRO A 122 7.21 -8.03 -31.61
C PRO A 122 7.74 -8.27 -30.19
N SER A 123 8.43 -9.39 -30.00
CA SER A 123 8.80 -9.90 -28.66
C SER A 123 9.68 -8.95 -27.84
N LEU A 124 10.55 -8.20 -28.51
CA LEU A 124 11.46 -7.25 -27.89
C LEU A 124 10.72 -5.99 -27.41
N GLU A 125 9.81 -5.48 -28.23
CA GLU A 125 9.01 -4.28 -28.00
C GLU A 125 8.00 -4.50 -26.88
N GLN A 126 7.42 -5.70 -26.78
CA GLN A 126 6.63 -6.11 -25.61
C GLN A 126 7.46 -6.01 -24.31
N THR A 127 8.74 -6.39 -24.38
CA THR A 127 9.66 -6.32 -23.24
C THR A 127 10.08 -4.87 -22.93
N LEU A 128 10.24 -4.01 -23.94
CA LEU A 128 10.48 -2.58 -23.74
C LEU A 128 9.27 -1.87 -23.14
N CYS A 129 8.05 -2.25 -23.52
CA CYS A 129 6.81 -1.76 -22.91
C CYS A 129 6.79 -2.06 -21.40
N LEU A 130 7.16 -3.29 -21.02
CA LEU A 130 7.35 -3.66 -19.61
C LEU A 130 8.46 -2.85 -18.92
N CYS A 131 9.60 -2.62 -19.59
CA CYS A 131 10.68 -1.79 -19.05
C CYS A 131 10.20 -0.36 -18.76
N ASN A 132 9.42 0.25 -19.67
CA ASN A 132 8.85 1.57 -19.48
C ASN A 132 7.84 1.61 -18.33
N LEU A 133 6.99 0.58 -18.21
CA LEU A 133 6.10 0.42 -17.06
C LEU A 133 6.87 0.40 -15.74
N LEU A 134 7.94 -0.39 -15.65
CA LEU A 134 8.78 -0.51 -14.43
C LEU A 134 9.53 0.80 -14.13
N TYR A 135 9.97 1.51 -15.18
CA TYR A 135 10.55 2.84 -15.05
C TYR A 135 9.55 3.84 -14.45
N LEU A 136 8.34 3.95 -15.02
CA LEU A 136 7.30 4.86 -14.52
C LEU A 136 6.94 4.55 -13.05
N GLN A 137 6.84 3.27 -12.68
CA GLN A 137 6.60 2.84 -11.30
C GLN A 137 7.66 3.32 -10.31
N LYS A 138 8.92 3.47 -10.75
CA LYS A 138 10.06 3.88 -9.92
C LYS A 138 10.31 5.38 -9.97
N ALA A 139 10.07 6.03 -11.11
CA ALA A 139 10.30 7.45 -11.32
C ALA A 139 9.24 8.34 -10.67
N GLN A 140 7.99 7.89 -10.64
CA GLN A 140 6.86 8.69 -10.16
C GLN A 140 6.41 8.34 -8.73
N PRO A 141 5.78 9.30 -8.01
CA PRO A 141 5.18 9.03 -6.70
C PRO A 141 4.04 8.02 -6.79
N LYS A 142 3.86 7.23 -5.72
CA LYS A 142 2.84 6.17 -5.64
C LYS A 142 1.43 6.75 -5.40
N ASP A 143 0.85 7.33 -6.43
CA ASP A 143 -0.49 7.94 -6.40
C ASP A 143 -1.52 7.10 -7.17
N ASN A 144 -2.82 7.32 -6.90
CA ASN A 144 -3.90 6.63 -7.62
C ASN A 144 -3.88 6.95 -9.13
N LEU A 145 -3.42 8.14 -9.53
CA LEU A 145 -3.29 8.52 -10.93
C LEU A 145 -2.26 7.66 -11.66
N LEU A 146 -1.08 7.47 -11.06
CA LEU A 146 -0.05 6.56 -11.60
C LEU A 146 -0.60 5.14 -11.80
N HIS A 147 -1.48 4.64 -10.92
CA HIS A 147 -2.07 3.31 -11.11
C HIS A 147 -2.89 3.24 -12.40
N GLU A 148 -3.64 4.29 -12.72
CA GLU A 148 -4.42 4.37 -13.95
C GLU A 148 -3.54 4.56 -15.19
N GLU A 149 -2.40 5.25 -15.07
CA GLU A 149 -1.42 5.39 -16.16
C GLU A 149 -0.70 4.08 -16.50
N LEU A 150 -0.48 3.21 -15.52
CA LEU A 150 0.23 1.94 -15.72
C LEU A 150 -0.63 0.84 -16.36
N LEU A 151 -1.94 0.86 -16.15
CA LEU A 151 -2.86 -0.17 -16.65
C LEU A 151 -2.85 -0.30 -18.19
N PRO A 152 -2.85 0.79 -18.99
CA PRO A 152 -2.74 0.70 -20.45
C PRO A 152 -1.49 -0.05 -20.94
N TYR A 153 -0.34 0.11 -20.28
CA TYR A 153 0.88 -0.63 -20.62
C TYR A 153 0.74 -2.14 -20.36
N ILE A 154 0.04 -2.51 -19.29
CA ILE A 154 -0.26 -3.91 -18.98
C ILE A 154 -1.21 -4.49 -20.02
N GLU A 155 -2.30 -3.79 -20.30
CA GLU A 155 -3.35 -4.27 -21.20
C GLU A 155 -2.83 -4.44 -22.64
N THR A 156 -1.99 -3.53 -23.13
CA THR A 156 -1.40 -3.63 -24.48
C THR A 156 -0.56 -4.87 -24.67
N VAL A 157 0.26 -5.27 -23.69
CA VAL A 157 1.08 -6.49 -23.82
C VAL A 157 0.26 -7.76 -23.56
N LEU A 158 -0.77 -7.70 -22.70
CA LEU A 158 -1.68 -8.83 -22.49
C LEU A 158 -2.64 -9.06 -23.66
N ALA A 159 -2.91 -8.04 -24.48
CA ALA A 159 -3.70 -8.15 -25.71
C ALA A 159 -2.95 -8.94 -26.81
N GLN A 160 -1.62 -8.97 -26.77
CA GLN A 160 -0.80 -9.70 -27.74
C GLN A 160 -1.01 -11.22 -27.61
N LYS A 161 -1.19 -11.90 -28.74
CA LYS A 161 -1.44 -13.35 -28.76
C LYS A 161 -0.19 -14.18 -28.48
N SER A 162 0.97 -13.75 -28.97
CA SER A 162 2.27 -14.42 -28.84
C SER A 162 3.30 -13.47 -28.25
N GLY A 163 4.31 -14.00 -27.56
CA GLY A 163 5.36 -13.20 -26.92
C GLY A 163 6.23 -14.02 -25.97
N PRO A 164 7.26 -13.40 -25.36
CA PRO A 164 8.11 -14.07 -24.38
C PRO A 164 7.33 -14.46 -23.12
N TRP A 165 7.54 -15.69 -22.65
CA TRP A 165 6.92 -16.18 -21.41
C TRP A 165 7.34 -15.34 -20.20
N SER A 166 8.62 -14.96 -20.10
CA SER A 166 9.17 -14.17 -19.00
C SER A 166 8.51 -12.79 -18.87
N THR A 167 8.40 -12.07 -20.00
CA THR A 167 7.71 -10.78 -20.11
C THR A 167 6.23 -10.91 -19.75
N ARG A 168 5.56 -11.98 -20.21
CA ARG A 168 4.16 -12.24 -19.88
C ARG A 168 3.95 -12.45 -18.38
N VAL A 169 4.76 -13.28 -17.74
CA VAL A 169 4.68 -13.54 -16.29
C VAL A 169 4.98 -12.27 -15.50
N ALA A 170 6.03 -11.53 -15.87
CA ALA A 170 6.40 -10.30 -15.19
C ALA A 170 5.25 -9.26 -15.22
N ILE A 171 4.60 -9.09 -16.38
CA ILE A 171 3.44 -8.19 -16.52
C ILE A 171 2.25 -8.64 -15.71
N LEU A 172 1.92 -9.94 -15.72
CA LEU A 172 0.81 -10.46 -14.93
C LEU A 172 1.07 -10.28 -13.42
N LEU A 173 2.31 -10.48 -12.96
CA LEU A 173 2.68 -10.22 -11.56
C LEU A 173 2.56 -8.74 -11.19
N GLN A 174 2.98 -7.83 -12.09
CA GLN A 174 2.80 -6.38 -11.89
C GLN A 174 1.32 -6.00 -11.85
N ARG A 175 0.49 -6.58 -12.72
CA ARG A 175 -0.97 -6.40 -12.68
C ARG A 175 -1.55 -6.84 -11.34
N CYS A 176 -1.15 -8.01 -10.85
CA CYS A 176 -1.60 -8.52 -9.56
C CYS A 176 -1.23 -7.55 -8.42
N LYS A 177 -0.04 -6.91 -8.45
CA LYS A 177 0.35 -5.91 -7.44
C LYS A 177 -0.53 -4.65 -7.47
N LEU A 178 -0.90 -4.18 -8.66
CA LEU A 178 -1.79 -3.01 -8.79
C LEU A 178 -3.21 -3.35 -8.33
N GLU A 179 -3.73 -4.50 -8.74
CA GLU A 179 -5.08 -4.95 -8.42
C GLU A 179 -5.27 -5.36 -6.96
N ALA A 180 -4.20 -5.81 -6.28
CA ALA A 180 -4.20 -6.16 -4.87
C ALA A 180 -4.70 -5.01 -3.96
N LYS A 181 -4.54 -3.76 -4.41
CA LYS A 181 -4.94 -2.56 -3.67
C LYS A 181 -6.45 -2.31 -3.73
N ASN A 182 -7.12 -2.82 -4.76
CA ASN A 182 -8.54 -2.60 -5.01
C ASN A 182 -9.37 -3.79 -4.52
N LYS A 183 -10.40 -3.52 -3.70
CA LYS A 183 -11.23 -4.56 -3.07
C LYS A 183 -11.92 -5.49 -4.08
N ARG A 184 -12.39 -4.95 -5.22
CA ARG A 184 -13.13 -5.71 -6.24
C ARG A 184 -12.24 -6.54 -7.17
N THR A 185 -10.95 -6.22 -7.27
CA THR A 185 -10.02 -6.93 -8.17
C THR A 185 -9.03 -7.81 -7.41
N VAL A 186 -9.04 -7.77 -6.07
CA VAL A 186 -8.09 -8.55 -5.25
C VAL A 186 -8.24 -10.06 -5.48
N GLU A 187 -9.47 -10.54 -5.73
CA GLU A 187 -9.75 -11.95 -5.97
C GLU A 187 -9.17 -12.41 -7.31
N ARG A 188 -9.32 -11.61 -8.37
CA ARG A 188 -8.63 -11.87 -9.65
C ARG A 188 -7.13 -11.90 -9.48
N ALA A 189 -6.57 -10.94 -8.74
CA ALA A 189 -5.13 -10.89 -8.50
C ALA A 189 -4.63 -12.16 -7.78
N MET A 190 -5.37 -12.65 -6.78
CA MET A 190 -5.08 -13.93 -6.12
C MET A 190 -5.10 -15.09 -7.11
N MET A 191 -6.22 -15.31 -7.82
CA MET A 191 -6.38 -16.44 -8.74
C MET A 191 -5.30 -16.42 -9.83
N GLN A 192 -4.97 -15.24 -10.35
CA GLN A 192 -3.90 -15.10 -11.34
C GLN A 192 -2.51 -15.43 -10.75
N CYS A 193 -2.22 -15.00 -9.52
CA CYS A 193 -0.97 -15.37 -8.84
C CYS A 193 -0.89 -16.88 -8.57
N GLU A 194 -1.99 -17.52 -8.16
CA GLU A 194 -2.05 -18.97 -7.95
C GLU A 194 -1.74 -19.74 -9.24
N GLU A 195 -2.35 -19.33 -10.36
CA GLU A 195 -2.12 -19.93 -11.66
C GLU A 195 -0.63 -19.83 -12.06
N ILE A 196 0.00 -18.67 -11.86
CA ILE A 196 1.42 -18.48 -12.17
C ILE A 196 2.31 -19.35 -11.28
N VAL A 197 2.02 -19.43 -9.97
CA VAL A 197 2.83 -20.20 -9.02
C VAL A 197 2.66 -21.70 -9.22
N ASN A 198 1.46 -22.14 -9.57
CA ASN A 198 1.12 -23.53 -9.82
C ASN A 198 1.35 -23.93 -11.27
N ASP A 199 1.90 -23.05 -12.11
CA ASP A 199 2.11 -23.31 -13.52
C ASP A 199 2.99 -24.57 -13.73
N LYS A 200 2.35 -25.67 -14.14
CA LYS A 200 2.98 -26.95 -14.45
C LYS A 200 3.41 -27.06 -15.93
N ASN A 201 3.40 -25.96 -16.68
CA ASN A 201 3.67 -25.97 -18.12
C ASN A 201 4.96 -26.73 -18.45
N LYS A 202 4.87 -27.66 -19.40
CA LYS A 202 5.98 -28.54 -19.83
C LYS A 202 6.87 -27.92 -20.91
N ASP A 203 6.73 -26.61 -21.14
CA ASP A 203 7.46 -25.89 -22.18
C ASP A 203 8.97 -26.04 -22.05
N LEU A 204 9.65 -25.96 -23.20
CA LEU A 204 11.09 -26.00 -23.29
C LEU A 204 11.72 -24.92 -22.40
N PRO A 205 12.75 -25.25 -21.58
CA PRO A 205 13.41 -24.28 -20.72
C PRO A 205 13.91 -23.03 -21.46
N VAL A 206 14.31 -23.19 -22.73
CA VAL A 206 14.80 -22.11 -23.60
C VAL A 206 13.75 -21.01 -23.78
N ASN A 207 12.47 -21.38 -23.93
CA ASN A 207 11.39 -20.42 -24.12
C ASN A 207 11.03 -19.69 -22.83
N ARG A 208 11.26 -20.31 -21.66
CA ARG A 208 11.06 -19.66 -20.36
C ARG A 208 12.19 -18.68 -20.02
N LEU A 209 13.41 -18.96 -20.50
CA LEU A 209 14.60 -18.14 -20.25
C LEU A 209 14.79 -17.01 -21.28
N SER A 210 13.99 -16.98 -22.35
CA SER A 210 14.06 -15.90 -23.34
C SER A 210 13.78 -14.56 -22.67
N TYR A 211 14.59 -13.55 -22.95
CA TYR A 211 14.44 -12.18 -22.42
C TYR A 211 14.36 -12.09 -20.88
N LEU A 212 14.87 -13.09 -20.14
CA LEU A 212 14.74 -13.16 -18.68
C LEU A 212 15.28 -11.90 -17.98
N TRP A 213 16.47 -11.45 -18.37
CA TRP A 213 17.11 -10.28 -17.78
C TRP A 213 16.45 -8.97 -18.22
N ALA A 214 16.14 -8.85 -19.51
CA ALA A 214 15.46 -7.68 -20.07
C ALA A 214 14.04 -7.47 -19.50
N SER A 215 13.32 -8.56 -19.18
CA SER A 215 11.98 -8.49 -18.57
C SER A 215 12.00 -8.10 -17.10
N GLY A 216 13.15 -8.16 -16.41
CA GLY A 216 13.24 -7.87 -14.98
C GLY A 216 12.41 -8.84 -14.12
N LEU A 217 12.18 -10.07 -14.61
CA LEU A 217 11.36 -11.05 -13.92
C LEU A 217 11.97 -11.41 -12.56
N SER A 218 11.19 -11.22 -11.49
CA SER A 218 11.63 -11.57 -10.14
C SER A 218 11.78 -13.09 -9.99
N PRO A 219 12.58 -13.61 -9.05
CA PRO A 219 12.68 -15.04 -8.81
C PRO A 219 11.37 -15.66 -8.28
N VAL A 220 11.24 -16.98 -8.44
CA VAL A 220 10.02 -17.75 -8.11
C VAL A 220 9.58 -17.60 -6.65
N TRP A 221 10.52 -17.48 -5.70
CA TRP A 221 10.17 -17.30 -4.28
C TRP A 221 9.46 -15.96 -4.03
N CYS A 222 9.81 -14.89 -4.76
CA CYS A 222 9.11 -13.61 -4.66
C CYS A 222 7.66 -13.71 -5.17
N TRP A 223 7.37 -14.58 -6.13
CA TRP A 223 5.99 -14.79 -6.60
C TRP A 223 5.17 -15.53 -5.55
N ARG A 224 5.78 -16.52 -4.89
CA ARG A 224 5.16 -17.27 -3.79
C ARG A 224 4.93 -16.38 -2.57
N GLU A 225 5.89 -15.52 -2.25
CA GLU A 225 5.75 -14.48 -1.22
C GLU A 225 4.59 -13.53 -1.56
N GLN A 226 4.53 -13.02 -2.79
CA GLN A 226 3.42 -12.17 -3.24
C GLN A 226 2.05 -12.88 -3.14
N LEU A 227 1.98 -14.18 -3.44
CA LEU A 227 0.76 -14.96 -3.26
C LEU A 227 0.38 -15.10 -1.77
N ALA A 228 1.35 -15.37 -0.90
CA ALA A 228 1.14 -15.46 0.53
C ALA A 228 0.69 -14.10 1.13
N ASP A 229 1.25 -12.99 0.66
CA ASP A 229 0.80 -11.63 1.02
C ASP A 229 -0.66 -11.40 0.63
N LEU A 230 -1.04 -11.82 -0.58
CA LEU A 230 -2.43 -11.74 -1.04
C LEU A 230 -3.36 -12.56 -0.13
N TYR A 231 -3.01 -13.81 0.17
CA TYR A 231 -3.74 -14.66 1.12
C TYR A 231 -3.90 -14.00 2.48
N CYS A 232 -2.84 -13.45 3.06
CA CYS A 232 -2.89 -12.69 4.30
C CYS A 232 -3.84 -11.48 4.20
N SER A 233 -3.80 -10.75 3.08
CA SER A 233 -4.64 -9.56 2.86
C SER A 233 -6.15 -9.87 2.76
N MET A 234 -6.51 -11.10 2.35
CA MET A 234 -7.90 -11.60 2.29
C MET A 234 -8.32 -12.35 3.55
N GLY A 235 -7.40 -12.62 4.47
CA GLY A 235 -7.65 -13.34 5.72
C GLY A 235 -7.43 -14.86 5.64
N LEU A 236 -6.89 -15.38 4.53
CA LEU A 236 -6.50 -16.78 4.36
C LEU A 236 -5.15 -17.08 5.04
N VAL A 237 -5.04 -16.77 6.32
CA VAL A 237 -3.76 -16.77 7.06
C VAL A 237 -3.10 -18.15 7.14
N LYS A 238 -3.89 -19.24 7.16
CA LYS A 238 -3.35 -20.62 7.20
C LYS A 238 -2.64 -21.01 5.91
N ALA A 239 -3.24 -20.70 4.75
CA ALA A 239 -2.61 -20.97 3.45
C ALA A 239 -1.33 -20.14 3.25
N ALA A 240 -1.36 -18.88 3.69
CA ALA A 240 -0.17 -18.02 3.70
C ALA A 240 0.93 -18.60 4.60
N LEU A 241 0.58 -19.07 5.81
CA LEU A 241 1.51 -19.68 6.76
C LEU A 241 2.25 -20.88 6.14
N ASP A 242 1.54 -21.75 5.43
CA ASP A 242 2.15 -22.92 4.79
C ASP A 242 3.19 -22.51 3.72
N ILE A 243 2.94 -21.42 2.99
CA ILE A 243 3.90 -20.86 2.03
C ILE A 243 5.09 -20.24 2.76
N TYR A 244 4.86 -19.42 3.79
CA TYR A 244 5.94 -18.78 4.55
C TYR A 244 6.84 -19.78 5.27
N LEU A 245 6.29 -20.88 5.78
CA LEU A 245 7.07 -21.97 6.37
C LEU A 245 7.98 -22.63 5.31
N LYS A 246 7.45 -22.87 4.10
CA LYS A 246 8.24 -23.42 2.98
C LYS A 246 9.35 -22.47 2.52
N LEU A 247 9.09 -21.16 2.55
CA LEU A 247 10.07 -20.12 2.21
C LEU A 247 11.01 -19.77 3.37
N GLN A 248 10.75 -20.29 4.58
CA GLN A 248 11.48 -19.96 5.81
C GLN A 248 11.46 -18.46 6.14
N LEU A 249 10.38 -17.76 5.81
CA LEU A 249 10.16 -16.36 6.16
C LEU A 249 9.63 -16.24 7.59
N TRP A 250 10.52 -16.44 8.56
CA TRP A 250 10.16 -16.58 9.98
C TRP A 250 9.40 -15.40 10.56
N GLU A 251 9.65 -14.18 10.07
CA GLU A 251 8.96 -12.98 10.53
C GLU A 251 7.48 -13.01 10.18
N ASP A 252 7.16 -13.42 8.95
CA ASP A 252 5.78 -13.55 8.47
C ASP A 252 5.10 -14.78 9.06
N VAL A 253 5.85 -15.85 9.33
CA VAL A 253 5.37 -17.00 10.10
C VAL A 253 4.93 -16.57 11.51
N ILE A 254 5.75 -15.78 12.22
CA ILE A 254 5.40 -15.25 13.55
C ILE A 254 4.16 -14.37 13.44
N LEU A 255 4.11 -13.48 12.45
CA LEU A 255 2.93 -12.66 12.20
C LEU A 255 1.69 -13.53 12.00
N CYS A 256 1.74 -14.54 11.12
CA CYS A 256 0.63 -15.46 10.89
C CYS A 256 0.19 -16.18 12.16
N TYR A 257 1.12 -16.66 13.00
CA TYR A 257 0.75 -17.27 14.28
C TYR A 257 0.08 -16.27 15.25
N THR A 258 0.54 -15.03 15.30
CA THR A 258 -0.12 -13.99 16.12
C THR A 258 -1.52 -13.65 15.59
N LEU A 259 -1.70 -13.58 14.26
CA LEU A 259 -3.01 -13.37 13.62
C LEU A 259 -3.97 -14.54 13.91
N LEU A 260 -3.45 -15.77 13.92
CA LEU A 260 -4.19 -16.99 14.29
C LEU A 260 -4.39 -17.16 15.80
N GLN A 261 -3.87 -16.24 16.63
CA GLN A 261 -3.89 -16.29 18.09
C GLN A 261 -3.14 -17.49 18.70
N LEU A 262 -2.24 -18.12 17.94
CA LEU A 262 -1.40 -19.24 18.38
C LEU A 262 -0.08 -18.75 18.99
N ARG A 263 -0.17 -18.03 20.13
CA ARG A 263 1.00 -17.39 20.77
C ARG A 263 2.09 -18.39 21.22
N HIS A 264 1.71 -19.58 21.67
CA HIS A 264 2.66 -20.62 22.09
C HIS A 264 3.57 -21.07 20.94
N LYS A 265 2.99 -21.39 19.77
CA LYS A 265 3.76 -21.76 18.57
C LYS A 265 4.65 -20.63 18.09
N ALA A 266 4.13 -19.39 18.13
CA ALA A 266 4.95 -18.21 17.83
C ALA A 266 6.18 -18.15 18.75
N ALA A 267 5.98 -18.30 20.07
CA ALA A 267 7.07 -18.27 21.04
C ALA A 267 8.09 -19.41 20.83
N GLU A 268 7.65 -20.62 20.50
CA GLU A 268 8.53 -21.77 20.17
C GLU A 268 9.41 -21.46 18.96
N VAL A 269 8.81 -21.01 17.85
CA VAL A 269 9.55 -20.65 16.63
C VAL A 269 10.51 -19.50 16.90
N ILE A 270 10.10 -18.50 17.67
CA ILE A 270 10.98 -17.38 18.04
C ILE A 270 12.19 -17.86 18.84
N LYS A 271 11.98 -18.75 19.83
CA LYS A 271 13.08 -19.30 20.63
C LYS A 271 14.07 -20.08 19.77
N GLN A 272 13.59 -20.92 18.85
CA GLN A 272 14.44 -21.62 17.89
C GLN A 272 15.26 -20.66 17.03
N GLN A 273 14.66 -19.56 16.55
CA GLN A 273 15.38 -18.56 15.76
C GLN A 273 16.37 -17.73 16.59
N LEU A 274 16.09 -17.50 17.87
CA LEU A 274 16.99 -16.81 18.79
C LEU A 274 18.26 -17.61 19.08
N GLU A 275 18.17 -18.95 19.13
CA GLU A 275 19.33 -19.84 19.26
C GLU A 275 20.30 -19.72 18.08
N ILE A 276 19.77 -19.50 16.86
CA ILE A 276 20.59 -19.32 15.65
C ILE A 276 21.22 -17.93 15.64
N LYS A 277 20.40 -16.88 15.75
CA LYS A 277 20.86 -15.50 15.69
C LYS A 277 20.03 -14.58 16.59
N PRO A 278 20.55 -14.17 17.76
CA PRO A 278 19.85 -13.25 18.63
C PRO A 278 19.69 -11.90 17.93
N THR A 279 18.44 -11.50 17.74
CA THR A 279 18.10 -10.25 17.05
C THR A 279 17.13 -9.46 17.91
N VAL A 280 17.33 -8.14 18.00
CA VAL A 280 16.47 -7.22 18.78
C VAL A 280 14.99 -7.41 18.44
N LYS A 281 14.69 -7.57 17.14
CA LYS A 281 13.35 -7.80 16.61
C LYS A 281 12.70 -9.07 17.16
N LEU A 282 13.46 -10.17 17.25
CA LEU A 282 12.96 -11.46 17.76
C LEU A 282 12.67 -11.39 19.26
N TYR A 283 13.52 -10.75 20.06
CA TYR A 283 13.23 -10.52 21.48
C TYR A 283 11.98 -9.65 21.69
N CYS A 284 11.74 -8.64 20.85
CA CYS A 284 10.50 -7.86 20.90
C CYS A 284 9.28 -8.75 20.62
N TYR A 285 9.34 -9.59 19.58
CA TYR A 285 8.25 -10.52 19.27
C TYR A 285 8.05 -11.58 20.35
N LEU A 286 9.12 -12.03 21.00
CA LEU A 286 9.02 -12.96 22.12
C LEU A 286 8.26 -12.30 23.25
N GLY A 287 8.62 -11.06 23.62
CA GLY A 287 7.92 -10.28 24.62
C GLY A 287 6.44 -10.06 24.29
N ASP A 288 6.10 -9.80 23.02
CA ASP A 288 4.70 -9.66 22.59
C ASP A 288 3.92 -10.99 22.69
N ALA A 289 4.61 -12.13 22.52
CA ALA A 289 4.00 -13.46 22.54
C ALA A 289 3.86 -14.03 23.96
N THR A 290 4.84 -13.78 24.84
CA THR A 290 4.92 -14.29 26.21
C THR A 290 4.46 -13.29 27.26
N ASP A 291 4.20 -12.03 26.86
CA ASP A 291 3.81 -10.95 27.76
C ASP A 291 4.86 -10.67 28.88
N ASP A 292 6.14 -10.93 28.59
CA ASP A 292 7.26 -10.78 29.52
C ASP A 292 8.09 -9.51 29.23
N VAL A 293 8.27 -8.69 30.26
CA VAL A 293 9.03 -7.44 30.20
C VAL A 293 10.53 -7.68 30.07
N SER A 294 11.04 -8.80 30.60
CA SER A 294 12.47 -9.14 30.55
C SER A 294 12.99 -9.18 29.10
N CYS A 295 12.14 -9.63 28.18
CA CYS A 295 12.44 -9.71 26.75
C CYS A 295 12.66 -8.33 26.13
N TYR A 296 11.87 -7.31 26.52
CA TYR A 296 12.05 -5.95 26.02
C TYR A 296 13.31 -5.30 26.59
N ILE A 297 13.62 -5.54 27.86
CA ILE A 297 14.86 -5.07 28.50
C ILE A 297 16.06 -5.66 27.76
N ARG A 298 16.04 -6.98 27.51
CA ARG A 298 17.11 -7.65 26.78
C ARG A 298 17.25 -7.12 25.34
N ALA A 299 16.14 -6.87 24.67
CA ALA A 299 16.14 -6.25 23.34
C ALA A 299 16.75 -4.84 23.36
N TRP A 300 16.48 -4.08 24.41
CA TRP A 300 16.98 -2.72 24.60
C TRP A 300 18.49 -2.69 24.85
N GLU A 301 18.99 -3.57 25.73
CA GLU A 301 20.42 -3.79 26.00
C GLU A 301 21.17 -4.24 24.74
N LEU A 302 20.64 -5.25 24.03
CA LEU A 302 21.25 -5.78 22.80
C LEU A 302 21.41 -4.71 21.70
N SER A 303 20.60 -3.66 21.75
CA SER A 303 20.63 -2.56 20.78
C SER A 303 21.50 -1.38 21.18
N ASP A 304 22.25 -1.48 22.29
CA ASP A 304 22.97 -0.36 22.91
C ASP A 304 22.08 0.89 23.07
N HIS A 305 20.82 0.69 23.44
CA HIS A 305 19.84 1.76 23.64
C HIS A 305 19.53 2.60 22.39
N LYS A 306 19.67 2.03 21.20
CA LYS A 306 19.39 2.70 19.91
C LYS A 306 18.12 2.21 19.22
N SER A 307 17.47 1.16 19.72
CA SER A 307 16.30 0.59 19.06
C SER A 307 14.99 1.30 19.43
N SER A 308 14.46 2.10 18.50
CA SER A 308 13.09 2.64 18.62
C SER A 308 12.05 1.53 18.74
N ARG A 309 12.27 0.42 18.04
CA ARG A 309 11.38 -0.74 18.02
C ARG A 309 11.21 -1.33 19.41
N ALA A 310 12.29 -1.58 20.15
CA ALA A 310 12.20 -2.16 21.49
C ALA A 310 11.34 -1.31 22.43
N GLN A 311 11.58 0.01 22.46
CA GLN A 311 10.80 0.95 23.27
C GLN A 311 9.34 1.04 22.82
N ARG A 312 9.07 1.00 21.51
CA ARG A 312 7.70 0.97 20.98
C ARG A 312 6.93 -0.28 21.43
N HIS A 313 7.56 -1.46 21.35
CA HIS A 313 6.90 -2.71 21.74
C HIS A 313 6.65 -2.75 23.26
N TRP A 314 7.62 -2.33 24.06
CA TRP A 314 7.45 -2.19 25.50
C TRP A 314 6.31 -1.22 25.87
N GLY A 315 6.31 -0.02 25.29
CA GLY A 315 5.22 0.93 25.45
C GLY A 315 3.87 0.35 25.00
N SER A 316 3.84 -0.39 23.90
CA SER A 316 2.60 -1.00 23.38
C SER A 316 2.05 -2.08 24.31
N TYR A 317 2.92 -2.87 24.93
CA TYR A 317 2.55 -3.85 25.95
C TYR A 317 1.88 -3.16 27.16
N LEU A 318 2.53 -2.14 27.72
CA LEU A 318 1.98 -1.36 28.84
C LEU A 318 0.66 -0.67 28.48
N PHE A 319 0.56 -0.16 27.25
CA PHE A 319 -0.66 0.44 26.71
C PHE A 319 -1.81 -0.58 26.66
N ASN A 320 -1.55 -1.81 26.23
CA ASN A 320 -2.57 -2.87 26.16
C ASN A 320 -3.05 -3.28 27.56
N ILE A 321 -2.17 -3.25 28.56
CA ILE A 321 -2.50 -3.50 29.97
C ILE A 321 -3.15 -2.26 30.64
N LYS A 322 -3.26 -1.13 29.92
CA LYS A 322 -3.84 0.15 30.37
C LYS A 322 -3.00 0.89 31.42
N ARG A 323 -1.71 0.57 31.56
CA ARG A 323 -0.75 1.33 32.37
C ARG A 323 -0.24 2.53 31.58
N TYR A 324 -1.10 3.53 31.40
CA TYR A 324 -0.84 4.66 30.52
C TYR A 324 0.29 5.57 31.00
N GLU A 325 0.42 5.79 32.32
CA GLU A 325 1.47 6.66 32.89
C GLU A 325 2.88 6.13 32.62
N GLU A 326 3.10 4.84 32.82
CA GLU A 326 4.40 4.18 32.56
C GLU A 326 4.69 4.01 31.07
N CYS A 327 3.66 3.92 30.25
CA CYS A 327 3.78 3.76 28.81
C CYS A 327 4.36 5.01 28.11
N ILE A 328 3.96 6.21 28.56
CA ILE A 328 4.36 7.50 28.00
C ILE A 328 5.89 7.65 27.82
N PRO A 329 6.74 7.44 28.84
CA PRO A 329 8.19 7.61 28.68
C PRO A 329 8.81 6.63 27.69
N HIS A 330 8.26 5.42 27.54
CA HIS A 330 8.74 4.46 26.54
C HIS A 330 8.38 4.89 25.12
N PHE A 331 7.17 5.42 24.91
CA PHE A 331 6.80 6.00 23.62
C PHE A 331 7.59 7.27 23.28
N GLU A 332 7.85 8.15 24.25
CA GLU A 332 8.70 9.33 24.06
C GLU A 332 10.12 8.92 23.61
N LYS A 333 10.77 7.99 24.32
CA LYS A 333 12.09 7.44 23.93
C LYS A 333 12.08 6.82 22.53
N SER A 334 11.03 6.07 22.18
CA SER A 334 10.89 5.51 20.83
C SER A 334 10.84 6.59 19.75
N LEU A 335 10.11 7.68 20.03
CA LEU A 335 9.89 8.78 19.10
C LEU A 335 11.09 9.73 18.99
N GLU A 336 11.90 9.85 20.04
CA GLU A 336 13.20 10.54 20.01
C GLU A 336 14.16 9.87 19.03
N ILE A 337 14.18 8.53 19.01
CA ILE A 337 15.02 7.76 18.07
C ILE A 337 14.45 7.80 16.65
N ASN A 338 13.14 7.57 16.50
CA ASN A 338 12.48 7.61 15.21
C ASN A 338 11.12 8.33 15.33
N SER A 339 11.05 9.54 14.78
CA SER A 339 9.85 10.37 14.81
C SER A 339 8.80 9.99 13.77
N LEU A 340 9.14 9.22 12.73
CA LEU A 340 8.23 8.81 11.65
C LEU A 340 7.45 7.54 12.02
N GLN A 341 6.78 7.58 13.18
CA GLN A 341 5.98 6.47 13.70
C GLN A 341 4.55 6.94 14.01
N GLU A 342 3.70 6.92 12.99
CA GLU A 342 2.30 7.36 13.08
C GLU A 342 1.55 6.69 14.25
N SER A 343 1.58 5.35 14.33
CA SER A 343 0.82 4.61 15.33
C SER A 343 1.26 4.90 16.77
N VAL A 344 2.53 5.26 16.97
CA VAL A 344 3.07 5.62 18.28
C VAL A 344 2.60 7.00 18.70
N TRP A 345 2.60 7.99 17.79
CA TRP A 345 2.07 9.32 18.09
C TRP A 345 0.59 9.28 18.50
N LEU A 346 -0.21 8.44 17.84
CA LEU A 346 -1.62 8.26 18.18
C LEU A 346 -1.80 7.66 19.58
N ARG A 347 -1.06 6.59 19.89
CA ARG A 347 -1.11 5.90 21.19
C ARG A 347 -0.58 6.78 22.32
N LEU A 348 0.51 7.51 22.08
CA LEU A 348 1.05 8.50 23.01
C LEU A 348 0.02 9.61 23.28
N GLY A 349 -0.58 10.17 22.22
CA GLY A 349 -1.61 11.19 22.34
C GLY A 349 -2.82 10.72 23.14
N TYR A 350 -3.25 9.47 22.96
CA TYR A 350 -4.32 8.85 23.73
C TYR A 350 -3.92 8.59 25.19
N ALA A 351 -2.76 7.99 25.44
CA ALA A 351 -2.27 7.72 26.78
C ALA A 351 -2.18 9.02 27.60
N ALA A 352 -1.57 10.07 27.03
CA ALA A 352 -1.47 11.39 27.64
C ALA A 352 -2.84 12.07 27.85
N LEU A 353 -3.82 11.81 26.96
CA LEU A 353 -5.19 12.34 27.12
C LEU A 353 -5.91 11.68 28.30
N VAL A 354 -5.68 10.38 28.53
CA VAL A 354 -6.30 9.63 29.64
C VAL A 354 -5.66 10.01 30.97
N THR A 355 -4.35 10.22 31.00
CA THR A 355 -3.60 10.69 32.19
C THR A 355 -3.64 12.21 32.37
N GLU A 356 -4.50 12.92 31.62
CA GLU A 356 -4.72 14.37 31.71
C GLU A 356 -3.46 15.25 31.49
N GLN A 357 -2.44 14.71 30.81
CA GLN A 357 -1.24 15.45 30.40
C GLN A 357 -1.55 16.22 29.09
N TRP A 358 -2.35 17.28 29.21
CA TRP A 358 -2.94 18.00 28.08
C TRP A 358 -1.90 18.54 27.08
N GLU A 359 -0.79 19.11 27.56
CA GLU A 359 0.25 19.67 26.69
C GLU A 359 0.92 18.61 25.82
N LYS A 360 1.34 17.50 26.44
CA LYS A 360 1.93 16.35 25.74
C LYS A 360 0.94 15.73 24.76
N SER A 361 -0.32 15.56 25.16
CA SER A 361 -1.37 15.05 24.28
C SER A 361 -1.58 15.94 23.06
N GLY A 362 -1.65 17.26 23.26
CA GLY A 362 -1.82 18.23 22.17
C GLY A 362 -0.65 18.21 21.19
N ASN A 363 0.59 18.11 21.69
CA ASN A 363 1.78 18.00 20.84
C ASN A 363 1.79 16.69 20.04
N ALA A 364 1.45 15.56 20.67
CA ALA A 364 1.41 14.26 20.02
C ALA A 364 0.35 14.22 18.91
N TYR A 365 -0.86 14.71 19.17
CA TYR A 365 -1.91 14.75 18.14
C TYR A 365 -1.57 15.74 17.01
N ARG A 366 -0.95 16.89 17.28
CA ARG A 366 -0.49 17.81 16.23
C ARG A 366 0.55 17.16 15.30
N ARG A 367 1.49 16.39 15.87
CA ARG A 367 2.47 15.63 15.08
C ARG A 367 1.79 14.52 14.27
N TYR A 368 0.84 13.82 14.88
CA TYR A 368 0.04 12.82 14.19
C TYR A 368 -0.72 13.40 13.00
N THR A 369 -1.43 14.53 13.18
CA THR A 369 -2.22 15.15 12.10
C THR A 369 -1.35 15.69 10.96
N TYR A 370 -0.09 16.02 11.23
CA TYR A 370 0.88 16.36 10.19
C TYR A 370 1.26 15.14 9.34
N LEU A 371 1.40 13.96 9.97
CA LEU A 371 1.69 12.70 9.28
C LEU A 371 0.45 12.13 8.56
N GLN A 372 -0.73 12.23 9.19
CA GLN A 372 -2.01 11.81 8.62
C GLN A 372 -3.05 12.93 8.73
N PRO A 373 -3.13 13.82 7.72
CA PRO A 373 -4.13 14.88 7.71
C PRO A 373 -5.55 14.33 7.57
N ASN A 374 -5.72 13.14 6.99
CA ASN A 374 -7.02 12.56 6.67
C ASN A 374 -7.72 11.86 7.86
N SER A 375 -7.07 11.77 9.03
CA SER A 375 -7.67 11.09 10.19
C SER A 375 -8.58 12.03 10.96
N PHE A 376 -9.89 11.83 10.79
CA PHE A 376 -10.92 12.59 11.49
C PHE A 376 -10.78 12.46 13.02
N GLU A 377 -10.54 11.25 13.52
CA GLU A 377 -10.54 10.97 14.96
C GLU A 377 -9.42 11.68 15.70
N ALA A 378 -8.25 11.81 15.08
CA ALA A 378 -7.13 12.53 15.66
C ALA A 378 -7.39 14.03 15.76
N TRP A 379 -8.01 14.65 14.73
CA TRP A 379 -8.41 16.06 14.79
C TRP A 379 -9.47 16.32 15.87
N ASN A 380 -10.42 15.41 16.04
CA ASN A 380 -11.43 15.51 17.11
C ASN A 380 -10.81 15.42 18.51
N ASN A 381 -9.89 14.46 18.72
CA ASN A 381 -9.18 14.36 20.00
C ASN A 381 -8.28 15.59 20.26
N LEU A 382 -7.64 16.15 19.23
CA LEU A 382 -6.87 17.39 19.36
C LEU A 382 -7.76 18.57 19.76
N ALA A 383 -8.94 18.71 19.16
CA ALA A 383 -9.91 19.73 19.54
C ALA A 383 -10.34 19.57 21.00
N LYS A 384 -10.60 18.34 21.45
CA LYS A 384 -10.93 18.03 22.85
C LYS A 384 -9.83 18.47 23.81
N VAL A 385 -8.56 18.21 23.46
CA VAL A 385 -7.41 18.68 24.25
C VAL A 385 -7.42 20.21 24.33
N TYR A 386 -7.64 20.93 23.22
CA TYR A 386 -7.69 22.39 23.24
C TYR A 386 -8.84 22.95 24.06
N VAL A 387 -10.02 22.31 24.06
CA VAL A 387 -11.12 22.75 24.93
C VAL A 387 -10.76 22.55 26.41
N LYS A 388 -10.10 21.43 26.76
CA LYS A 388 -9.65 21.17 28.13
C LYS A 388 -8.57 22.16 28.59
N GLN A 389 -7.73 22.63 27.67
CA GLN A 389 -6.78 23.73 27.91
C GLN A 389 -7.43 25.13 27.94
N GLY A 390 -8.74 25.25 27.67
CA GLY A 390 -9.44 26.53 27.60
C GLY A 390 -9.27 27.30 26.28
N HIS A 391 -8.52 26.77 25.31
CA HIS A 391 -8.28 27.37 24.00
C HIS A 391 -9.41 27.10 23.00
N LYS A 392 -10.62 27.59 23.31
CA LYS A 392 -11.84 27.36 22.51
C LYS A 392 -11.69 27.74 21.03
N HIS A 393 -11.05 28.87 20.73
CA HIS A 393 -10.84 29.33 19.35
C HIS A 393 -9.94 28.39 18.53
N ARG A 394 -8.89 27.84 19.14
CA ARG A 394 -8.03 26.84 18.47
C ARG A 394 -8.78 25.52 18.27
N ALA A 395 -9.57 25.10 19.26
CA ALA A 395 -10.41 23.91 19.16
C ALA A 395 -11.40 23.99 18.00
N TYR A 396 -12.06 25.14 17.83
CA TYR A 396 -12.99 25.37 16.72
C TYR A 396 -12.29 25.24 15.36
N LYS A 397 -11.12 25.87 15.18
CA LYS A 397 -10.33 25.75 13.94
C LYS A 397 -9.96 24.30 13.65
N THR A 398 -9.52 23.53 14.65
CA THR A 398 -9.20 22.11 14.45
C THR A 398 -10.41 21.25 14.10
N LEU A 399 -11.60 21.59 14.61
CA LEU A 399 -12.84 20.91 14.22
C LEU A 399 -13.23 21.24 12.78
N MET A 400 -13.02 22.48 12.34
CA MET A 400 -13.26 22.86 10.95
C MET A 400 -12.35 22.09 9.98
N GLU A 401 -11.07 21.89 10.34
CA GLU A 401 -10.18 21.01 9.57
C GLU A 401 -10.67 19.55 9.58
N ALA A 402 -11.13 19.04 10.73
CA ALA A 402 -11.68 17.69 10.81
C ALA A 402 -12.87 17.48 9.85
N ILE A 403 -13.75 18.46 9.75
CA ILE A 403 -14.94 18.41 8.89
C ILE A 403 -14.55 18.37 7.41
N LYS A 404 -13.47 19.04 6.99
CA LYS A 404 -13.03 19.02 5.58
C LYS A 404 -12.73 17.62 5.06
N TYR A 405 -12.24 16.74 5.93
CA TYR A 405 -11.82 15.39 5.56
C TYR A 405 -12.91 14.33 5.78
N ASN A 406 -13.92 14.61 6.62
CA ASN A 406 -15.03 13.70 6.85
C ASN A 406 -16.33 14.46 7.18
N TYR A 407 -17.12 14.72 6.14
CA TYR A 407 -18.41 15.43 6.24
C TYR A 407 -19.56 14.55 6.74
N ASP A 408 -19.41 13.22 6.70
CA ASP A 408 -20.50 12.27 6.97
C ASP A 408 -20.77 12.11 8.48
N ASN A 409 -19.80 12.43 9.33
CA ASN A 409 -19.93 12.22 10.77
C ASN A 409 -20.62 13.41 11.45
N TRP A 410 -21.95 13.34 11.58
CA TRP A 410 -22.79 14.38 12.21
C TRP A 410 -22.32 14.85 13.59
N LYS A 411 -21.65 13.98 14.36
CA LYS A 411 -21.12 14.28 15.70
C LYS A 411 -20.09 15.42 15.69
N SER A 412 -19.36 15.60 14.59
CA SER A 412 -18.37 16.68 14.43
C SER A 412 -19.05 18.04 14.25
N VAL A 413 -20.13 18.06 13.48
CA VAL A 413 -20.94 19.24 13.22
C VAL A 413 -21.63 19.69 14.51
N GLU A 414 -22.17 18.75 15.29
CA GLU A 414 -22.76 19.05 16.59
C GLU A 414 -21.73 19.60 17.59
N THR A 415 -20.55 18.97 17.67
CA THR A 415 -19.47 19.40 18.56
C THR A 415 -18.94 20.80 18.18
N SER A 416 -18.80 21.09 16.89
CA SER A 416 -18.38 22.42 16.42
C SER A 416 -19.43 23.51 16.72
N ARG A 417 -20.73 23.20 16.60
CA ARG A 417 -21.82 24.11 16.98
C ARG A 417 -21.81 24.43 18.47
N MET A 418 -21.59 23.43 19.32
CA MET A 418 -21.46 23.61 20.78
C MET A 418 -20.27 24.50 21.14
N THR A 419 -19.11 24.30 20.49
CA THR A 419 -17.95 25.19 20.73
C THR A 419 -18.20 26.64 20.31
N ASN A 420 -19.03 26.86 19.28
CA ASN A 420 -19.42 28.18 18.78
C ASN A 420 -20.51 28.89 19.60
N GLN A 421 -21.41 28.15 20.26
CA GLN A 421 -22.54 28.75 21.00
C GLN A 421 -22.10 29.59 22.20
N THR A 422 -20.91 29.32 22.78
CA THR A 422 -20.32 30.22 23.80
C THR A 422 -19.69 31.50 23.25
N THR A 423 -19.67 31.67 21.91
CA THR A 423 -19.19 32.88 21.20
C THR A 423 -20.29 33.58 20.42
N LEU A 424 -21.57 33.43 20.82
CA LEU A 424 -22.71 34.15 20.25
C LEU A 424 -22.70 35.64 20.64
N ILE A 425 -21.66 36.36 20.19
CA ILE A 425 -21.71 37.77 19.79
C ILE A 425 -20.85 37.86 18.51
N ALA A 426 -21.39 37.44 17.35
CA ALA A 426 -21.17 38.05 16.02
C ALA A 426 -21.49 37.11 14.84
N SER A 427 -22.48 37.54 14.06
CA SER A 427 -22.69 37.32 12.61
C SER A 427 -23.07 35.92 12.04
N PRO A 428 -24.26 35.78 11.44
CA PRO A 428 -24.72 34.57 10.74
C PRO A 428 -24.64 34.70 9.21
N SER A 429 -23.46 34.50 8.60
CA SER A 429 -23.35 34.57 7.12
C SER A 429 -22.72 33.35 6.42
N ALA A 430 -22.37 32.27 7.13
CA ALA A 430 -21.59 31.18 6.54
C ALA A 430 -22.33 29.83 6.38
N ALA A 431 -23.63 29.73 6.66
CA ALA A 431 -24.38 28.47 6.57
C ALA A 431 -25.35 28.44 5.38
N GLY A 432 -24.80 28.32 4.18
CA GLY A 432 -25.57 28.01 2.98
C GLY A 432 -25.61 26.50 2.74
N ARG A 433 -26.83 25.94 2.73
CA ARG A 433 -27.28 24.60 2.32
C ARG A 433 -27.44 23.54 3.42
N HIS A 434 -28.72 23.26 3.67
CA HIS A 434 -29.34 22.10 4.33
C HIS A 434 -28.73 21.59 5.64
N MET A 435 -29.13 22.19 6.77
CA MET A 435 -29.27 21.47 8.04
C MET A 435 -30.33 22.14 8.93
N ARG A 436 -31.25 21.34 9.49
CA ARG A 436 -32.35 21.76 10.36
C ARG A 436 -31.80 22.47 11.60
N VAL A 437 -32.30 23.66 11.92
CA VAL A 437 -31.93 24.42 13.12
C VAL A 437 -32.76 23.90 14.31
N PRO A 438 -32.16 23.40 15.41
CA PRO A 438 -32.91 23.03 16.61
C PRO A 438 -33.32 24.29 17.38
N THR A 439 -34.50 24.26 18.01
CA THR A 439 -35.07 25.41 18.74
C THR A 439 -34.70 25.39 20.22
N ALA A 440 -34.93 26.50 20.92
CA ALA A 440 -34.46 26.79 22.28
C ALA A 440 -34.81 25.77 23.38
N ARG A 441 -35.64 24.75 23.11
CA ARG A 441 -35.92 23.65 24.04
C ARG A 441 -34.81 22.59 24.09
N ASP A 442 -33.91 22.55 23.10
CA ASP A 442 -32.81 21.59 23.05
C ASP A 442 -31.54 22.06 23.82
N ILE A 443 -31.56 23.27 24.39
CA ILE A 443 -30.40 23.99 24.96
C ILE A 443 -30.36 23.87 26.50
N ALA A 444 -30.59 22.67 27.03
CA ALA A 444 -30.47 22.41 28.46
C ALA A 444 -29.53 21.23 28.73
N MET A 445 -28.24 21.34 28.40
CA MET A 445 -27.25 20.29 28.69
C MET A 445 -25.79 20.78 28.66
N ASP A 446 -25.45 21.83 29.42
CA ASP A 446 -24.08 22.37 29.48
C ASP A 446 -23.04 21.44 30.16
N ASP A 447 -23.48 20.30 30.73
CA ASP A 447 -22.61 19.32 31.40
C ASP A 447 -22.42 18.01 30.63
N ALA A 448 -23.26 17.72 29.63
CA ALA A 448 -23.26 16.44 28.93
C ALA A 448 -21.99 16.25 28.06
N TRP A 449 -21.51 17.33 27.44
CA TRP A 449 -20.31 17.29 26.60
C TRP A 449 -19.03 17.02 27.40
N ARG A 450 -18.92 17.50 28.65
CA ARG A 450 -17.77 17.23 29.54
C ARG A 450 -17.69 15.77 29.98
N LYS A 451 -18.85 15.10 30.10
CA LYS A 451 -18.99 13.75 30.68
C LYS A 451 -19.22 12.64 29.63
N SER A 452 -19.44 12.96 28.36
CA SER A 452 -19.78 11.97 27.32
C SER A 452 -18.59 11.07 26.91
N PRO A 453 -18.70 9.73 27.08
CA PRO A 453 -17.72 8.75 26.57
C PRO A 453 -17.79 8.59 25.04
N LEU A 454 -18.90 9.00 24.42
CA LEU A 454 -19.29 8.70 23.03
C LEU A 454 -18.47 9.45 21.95
N HIS A 455 -17.58 10.35 22.37
CA HIS A 455 -16.69 11.15 21.51
C HIS A 455 -15.20 10.85 21.71
N ARG A 456 -14.83 9.86 22.55
CA ARG A 456 -13.45 9.32 22.56
C ARG A 456 -13.29 8.37 21.38
N MET A 457 -12.10 8.33 20.78
CA MET A 457 -11.72 7.12 20.03
C MET A 457 -11.92 5.90 20.93
N SER A 458 -12.64 4.90 20.42
CA SER A 458 -12.75 3.63 21.12
C SER A 458 -11.35 3.07 21.34
N GLN A 459 -11.12 2.40 22.47
CA GLN A 459 -9.82 1.75 22.69
C GLN A 459 -9.50 0.80 21.52
N GLU A 460 -10.50 0.23 20.86
CA GLU A 460 -10.39 -0.63 19.67
C GLU A 460 -9.81 0.08 18.43
N THR A 461 -10.08 1.38 18.24
CA THR A 461 -9.51 2.15 17.11
C THR A 461 -8.06 2.57 17.36
N VAL A 462 -7.66 2.74 18.63
CA VAL A 462 -6.28 3.10 19.02
C VAL A 462 -5.39 1.87 19.23
N THR A 463 -5.97 0.77 19.74
CA THR A 463 -5.23 -0.49 19.94
C THR A 463 -4.99 -1.20 18.63
N GLY A 464 -5.86 -1.05 17.62
CA GLY A 464 -5.74 -1.77 16.37
C GLY A 464 -5.61 -3.27 16.66
N ARG A 465 -6.70 -3.93 17.06
CA ARG A 465 -6.69 -5.40 17.09
C ARG A 465 -6.29 -5.85 15.68
N PHE A 466 -5.12 -6.46 15.60
CA PHE A 466 -4.29 -6.79 14.43
C PHE A 466 -3.10 -5.84 14.20
N PRO A 467 -1.85 -6.34 14.31
CA PRO A 467 -0.65 -5.54 14.10
C PRO A 467 -0.66 -4.85 12.74
N SER A 468 -0.23 -3.59 12.72
CA SER A 468 0.14 -2.84 11.52
C SER A 468 1.44 -3.41 10.90
N LEU A 469 1.49 -4.71 10.62
CA LEU A 469 2.67 -5.41 10.12
C LEU A 469 2.66 -5.61 8.59
N LEU A 470 1.56 -5.29 7.90
CA LEU A 470 1.54 -5.23 6.43
C LEU A 470 1.61 -3.75 5.98
N PRO A 471 2.67 -3.32 5.28
CA PRO A 471 2.72 -2.00 4.68
C PRO A 471 1.64 -1.92 3.59
N GLY A 472 0.69 -0.97 3.70
CA GLY A 472 -0.11 -0.55 2.55
C GLY A 472 -1.63 -0.73 2.59
N ARG A 473 -2.27 -1.10 3.72
CA ARG A 473 -3.73 -0.97 3.85
C ARG A 473 -4.15 -0.08 5.02
N ARG A 474 -4.57 1.14 4.68
CA ARG A 474 -5.43 1.99 5.53
C ARG A 474 -6.79 1.29 5.66
N ARG A 475 -7.23 0.95 6.88
CA ARG A 475 -8.64 0.65 7.12
C ARG A 475 -9.41 1.96 7.23
N LEU A 476 -10.24 2.26 6.23
CA LEU A 476 -11.47 3.02 6.47
C LEU A 476 -12.46 2.03 7.10
N ALA A 477 -12.73 2.20 8.40
CA ALA A 477 -13.74 1.41 9.09
C ALA A 477 -15.13 1.86 8.62
N ALA A 478 -15.82 0.99 7.89
CA ALA A 478 -17.26 1.09 7.68
C ALA A 478 -17.96 0.70 8.99
N ALA A 479 -18.88 1.55 9.43
CA ALA A 479 -19.78 1.29 10.55
C ALA A 479 -20.66 0.06 10.25
N GLY A 480 -20.69 -0.89 11.18
CA GLY A 480 -21.47 -2.11 11.10
C GLY A 480 -22.01 -2.53 12.47
N TRP A 481 -23.23 -2.07 12.75
CA TRP A 481 -24.32 -2.78 13.43
C TRP A 481 -24.10 -3.26 14.88
N SER A 482 -24.81 -2.57 15.79
CA SER A 482 -25.20 -3.11 17.10
C SER A 482 -26.25 -4.22 16.91
N LYS A 483 -25.95 -5.44 17.38
CA LYS A 483 -26.96 -6.42 17.75
C LYS A 483 -27.47 -6.10 19.15
N GLY A 484 -28.79 -6.18 19.32
CA GLY A 484 -29.51 -5.69 20.50
C GLY A 484 -29.41 -6.57 21.74
N ALA A 485 -29.99 -6.01 22.80
CA ALA A 485 -30.82 -6.66 23.80
C ALA A 485 -31.98 -5.72 24.09
#